data_AF-A0A0G1HXH2-F1
#
_entry.id   AF-A0A0G1HXH2-F1
#
_cell.length_a   1.000
_cell.length_b   1.000
_cell.length_c   1.000
_cell.angle_alpha   90.00
_cell.angle_beta   90.00
_cell.angle_gamma   90.00
#
_symmetry.space_group_name_H-M   'P 1'
#
loop_
_entity.id
_entity.type
_entity.pdbx_description
1 polymer ?
#
loop_
_entity_poly.entity_id
_entity_poly.type
_entity_poly.pdbx_seq_one_letter_code
_entity_poly.pdbx_strand_id
1 'polypeptide(L)'
;MGDNPYDQLRRTLAPEDHLSPRRTQDMLEEQETVTAAKLIIFELVGAHILATYGPRDIDIKLQNFQKSWDSLFDKYGTKLIKALSELIDDIKFVNHNGVMRKVVLRKKLNEMEKRERGQ
;
A
#
# COMPACT_ATOMS: atom_id res chain seq x y z
N MET A 1 4.76 20.41 4.47
CA MET A 1 3.67 19.72 3.76
C MET A 1 4.34 18.70 2.87
N GLY A 2 4.11 17.41 3.13
CA GLY A 2 4.79 16.35 2.38
C GLY A 2 4.13 16.19 1.02
N ASP A 3 4.89 16.39 -0.05
CA ASP A 3 4.40 16.19 -1.41
C ASP A 3 3.99 14.73 -1.61
N ASN A 4 2.69 14.52 -1.79
CA ASN A 4 2.17 13.27 -2.30
C ASN A 4 2.57 13.20 -3.79
N PRO A 5 3.24 12.12 -4.25
CA PRO A 5 3.58 11.96 -5.68
C PRO A 5 2.34 12.06 -6.58
N TYR A 6 1.15 11.70 -6.07
CA TYR A 6 -0.14 11.90 -6.76
C TYR A 6 -0.51 13.37 -6.98
N ASP A 7 -0.16 14.26 -6.04
CA ASP A 7 -0.44 15.70 -6.16
C ASP A 7 0.58 16.40 -7.08
N GLN A 8 1.82 15.90 -7.12
CA GLN A 8 2.81 16.35 -8.10
C GLN A 8 2.41 15.94 -9.53
N LEU A 9 1.85 14.74 -9.71
CA LEU A 9 1.30 14.25 -10.97
C LEU A 9 0.15 15.12 -11.49
N ARG A 10 -0.77 15.52 -10.61
CA ARG A 10 -1.90 16.40 -10.97
C ARG A 10 -1.45 17.81 -11.39
N ARG A 11 -0.34 18.31 -10.85
CA ARG A 11 0.22 19.63 -11.21
C ARG A 11 0.94 19.64 -12.56
N THR A 12 1.35 18.48 -13.07
CA THR A 12 2.00 18.35 -14.39
C THR A 12 1.02 18.11 -15.54
N LEU A 13 -0.29 18.08 -15.26
CA LEU A 13 -1.32 18.13 -16.30
C LEU A 13 -1.23 19.47 -17.03
N ALA A 14 -0.70 19.44 -18.25
CA ALA A 14 -0.80 20.55 -19.19
C ALA A 14 -2.29 20.81 -19.51
N PRO A 15 -2.65 21.99 -20.04
CA PRO A 15 -4.04 22.35 -20.36
C PRO A 15 -4.70 21.46 -21.43
N GLU A 16 -3.94 20.58 -22.07
CA GLU A 16 -4.45 19.58 -23.01
C GLU A 16 -4.30 18.18 -22.43
N ASP A 17 -5.42 17.45 -22.37
CA ASP A 17 -5.68 16.15 -21.75
C ASP A 17 -4.86 14.96 -22.30
N HIS A 18 -3.62 15.17 -22.76
CA HIS A 18 -2.81 14.12 -23.38
C HIS A 18 -1.43 13.98 -22.70
N LEU A 19 -1.31 12.92 -21.89
CA LEU A 19 -0.02 12.39 -21.45
C LEU A 19 0.77 11.89 -22.67
N SER A 20 2.08 12.16 -22.71
CA SER A 20 2.95 11.63 -23.77
C SER A 20 2.94 10.08 -23.74
N PRO A 21 3.00 9.38 -24.90
CA PRO A 21 2.89 7.91 -24.97
C PRO A 21 3.81 7.15 -24.01
N ARG A 22 5.05 7.60 -23.83
CA ARG A 22 6.02 7.02 -22.90
C ARG A 22 5.57 7.15 -21.43
N ARG A 23 5.03 8.31 -21.05
CA ARG A 23 4.48 8.54 -19.69
C ARG A 23 3.19 7.76 -19.45
N THR A 24 2.34 7.61 -20.47
CA THR A 24 1.15 6.75 -20.40
C THR A 24 1.56 5.30 -20.18
N GLN A 25 2.60 4.83 -20.88
CA GLN A 25 3.14 3.49 -20.69
C GLN A 25 3.75 3.30 -19.30
N ASP A 26 4.60 4.23 -18.84
CA ASP A 26 5.17 4.19 -17.49
C ASP A 26 4.07 4.17 -16.41
N MET A 27 2.98 4.93 -16.60
CA MET A 27 1.83 4.91 -15.68
C MET A 27 1.07 3.59 -15.69
N LEU A 28 0.86 2.98 -16.86
CA LEU A 28 0.20 1.68 -16.98
C LEU A 28 1.02 0.59 -16.31
N GLU A 29 2.34 0.55 -16.56
CA GLU A 29 3.25 -0.42 -15.95
C GLU A 29 3.33 -0.24 -14.42
N GLU A 30 3.35 1.00 -13.92
CA GLU A 30 3.30 1.27 -12.48
C GLU A 30 1.96 0.81 -11.87
N GLN A 31 0.84 1.02 -12.58
CA GLN A 31 -0.49 0.63 -12.13
C GLN A 31 -0.68 -0.91 -12.13
N GLU A 32 -0.14 -1.61 -13.12
CA GLU A 32 -0.10 -3.07 -13.17
C GLU A 32 0.73 -3.64 -12.01
N THR A 33 1.92 -3.08 -11.79
CA THR A 33 2.81 -3.49 -10.70
C THR A 33 2.16 -3.28 -9.33
N VAL A 34 1.51 -2.13 -9.14
CA VAL A 34 0.74 -1.79 -7.93
C VAL A 34 -0.41 -2.76 -7.70
N THR A 35 -1.12 -3.13 -8.76
CA THR A 35 -2.25 -4.06 -8.70
C THR A 35 -1.78 -5.48 -8.34
N ALA A 36 -0.72 -5.96 -8.98
CA ALA A 36 -0.12 -7.26 -8.68
C ALA A 36 0.40 -7.32 -7.23
N ALA A 37 1.11 -6.29 -6.78
CA ALA A 37 1.62 -6.21 -5.41
C ALA A 37 0.46 -6.21 -4.38
N LYS A 38 -0.64 -5.50 -4.67
CA LYS A 38 -1.84 -5.54 -3.81
C LYS A 38 -2.37 -6.96 -3.66
N LEU A 39 -2.55 -7.70 -4.75
CA LEU A 39 -3.08 -9.07 -4.69
C LEU A 39 -2.19 -9.97 -3.84
N ILE A 40 -0.88 -9.92 -4.04
CA ILE A 40 0.10 -10.69 -3.27
C ILE A 40 0.01 -10.36 -1.77
N ILE A 41 -0.08 -9.07 -1.41
CA ILE A 41 -0.21 -8.66 0.00
C ILE A 41 -1.48 -9.23 0.62
N PHE A 42 -2.61 -9.18 -0.11
CA PHE A 42 -3.88 -9.68 0.38
C PHE A 42 -3.85 -11.21 0.60
N GLU A 43 -3.29 -11.96 -0.33
CA GLU A 43 -3.15 -13.42 -0.22
C GLU A 43 -2.29 -13.79 0.98
N LEU A 44 -1.13 -13.15 1.14
CA LEU A 44 -0.20 -13.43 2.24
C LEU A 44 -0.78 -13.03 3.61
N VAL A 45 -1.52 -11.92 3.68
CA VAL A 45 -2.25 -11.53 4.89
C VAL A 45 -3.35 -12.54 5.22
N GLY A 46 -4.10 -13.01 4.23
CA GLY A 46 -5.12 -14.04 4.42
C GLY A 46 -4.52 -15.34 4.94
N ALA A 47 -3.44 -15.81 4.32
CA ALA A 47 -2.69 -16.98 4.77
C ALA A 47 -2.17 -16.81 6.19
N HIS A 48 -1.62 -15.64 6.53
CA HIS A 48 -1.12 -15.34 7.87
C HIS A 48 -2.23 -15.35 8.92
N ILE A 49 -3.39 -14.73 8.65
CA ILE A 49 -4.53 -14.71 9.57
C ILE A 49 -5.03 -16.13 9.81
N LEU A 50 -5.16 -16.93 8.74
CA LEU A 50 -5.60 -18.32 8.82
C LEU A 50 -4.63 -19.17 9.65
N ALA A 51 -3.33 -19.06 9.38
CA ALA A 51 -2.30 -19.82 10.07
C ALA A 51 -2.13 -19.42 11.55
N THR A 52 -2.26 -18.12 11.86
CA THR A 52 -1.93 -17.59 13.20
C THR A 52 -3.15 -17.51 14.12
N TYR A 53 -4.32 -17.18 13.58
CA TYR A 53 -5.53 -16.91 14.36
C TYR A 53 -6.68 -17.89 14.06
N GLY A 54 -6.47 -18.83 13.14
CA GLY A 54 -7.44 -19.84 12.74
C GLY A 54 -8.51 -19.33 11.77
N PRO A 55 -9.35 -20.25 11.25
CA PRO A 55 -10.36 -19.97 10.22
C PRO A 55 -11.58 -19.23 10.76
N ARG A 56 -11.74 -19.16 12.08
CA ARG A 56 -12.90 -18.53 12.71
C ARG A 56 -12.94 -17.05 12.34
N ASP A 57 -14.10 -16.62 11.85
CA ASP A 57 -14.39 -15.24 11.46
C ASP A 57 -13.42 -14.69 10.40
N ILE A 58 -12.83 -15.57 9.56
CA ILE A 58 -11.86 -15.18 8.53
C ILE A 58 -12.41 -14.11 7.59
N ASP A 59 -13.66 -14.25 7.14
CA ASP A 59 -14.30 -13.29 6.25
C ASP A 59 -14.41 -11.90 6.90
N ILE A 60 -14.76 -11.85 8.19
CA ILE A 60 -14.84 -10.59 8.95
C ILE A 60 -13.45 -9.96 9.08
N LYS A 61 -12.43 -10.77 9.35
CA LYS A 61 -11.04 -10.29 9.47
C LYS A 61 -10.51 -9.77 8.14
N LEU A 62 -10.80 -10.44 7.02
CA LEU A 62 -10.43 -9.98 5.68
C LEU A 62 -11.18 -8.71 5.30
N GLN A 63 -12.46 -8.59 5.63
CA GLN A 63 -13.22 -7.34 5.46
C GLN A 63 -12.64 -6.19 6.28
N ASN A 64 -12.22 -6.45 7.52
CA ASN A 64 -11.55 -5.45 8.35
C ASN A 64 -10.20 -5.04 7.76
N PHE A 65 -9.46 -5.98 7.18
CA PHE A 65 -8.22 -5.69 6.48
C PHE A 65 -8.48 -4.78 5.28
N GLN A 66 -9.44 -5.13 4.42
CA GLN A 66 -9.87 -4.32 3.27
C GLN A 66 -10.27 -2.89 3.69
N LYS A 67 -11.13 -2.74 4.70
CA LYS A 67 -11.53 -1.41 5.21
C LYS A 67 -10.33 -0.60 5.72
N SER A 68 -9.41 -1.26 6.43
CA SER A 68 -8.20 -0.61 6.93
C SER A 68 -7.24 -0.24 5.79
N TRP A 69 -7.20 -1.05 4.73
CA TRP A 69 -6.47 -0.77 3.50
C TRP A 69 -6.98 0.48 2.83
N ASP A 70 -8.27 0.56 2.52
CA ASP A 70 -8.86 1.69 1.80
C ASP A 70 -8.58 3.01 2.54
N SER A 71 -8.83 3.03 3.86
CA SER A 71 -8.55 4.21 4.68
C SER A 71 -7.06 4.63 4.70
N LEU A 72 -6.14 3.68 4.62
CA LEU A 72 -4.70 3.97 4.64
C LEU A 72 -4.17 4.29 3.24
N PHE A 73 -4.74 3.68 2.21
CA PHE A 73 -4.38 3.92 0.82
C PHE A 73 -4.80 5.33 0.40
N ASP A 74 -5.99 5.78 0.77
CA ASP A 74 -6.42 7.17 0.55
C ASP A 74 -5.44 8.18 1.16
N LYS A 75 -4.81 7.82 2.29
CA LYS A 75 -3.86 8.68 2.99
C LYS A 75 -2.44 8.64 2.43
N TYR A 76 -1.94 7.46 2.07
CA TYR A 76 -0.52 7.23 1.76
C TYR A 76 -0.24 6.84 0.31
N GLY A 77 -1.28 6.52 -0.47
CA GLY A 77 -1.17 6.09 -1.86
C GLY A 77 -0.23 4.89 -2.04
N THR A 78 0.56 4.92 -3.11
CA THR A 78 1.52 3.85 -3.48
C THR A 78 2.63 3.65 -2.43
N LYS A 79 2.91 4.64 -1.57
CA LYS A 79 3.86 4.46 -0.45
C LYS A 79 3.40 3.39 0.53
N LEU A 80 2.08 3.20 0.68
CA LEU A 80 1.54 2.10 1.48
C LEU A 80 2.00 0.75 0.94
N ILE A 81 1.87 0.54 -0.37
CA ILE A 81 2.18 -0.74 -1.02
C ILE A 81 3.65 -1.06 -0.88
N LYS A 82 4.53 -0.08 -1.13
CA LYS A 82 5.98 -0.23 -0.92
C LYS A 82 6.30 -0.58 0.53
N ALA A 83 5.72 0.14 1.49
CA ALA A 83 5.94 -0.12 2.91
C ALA A 83 5.49 -1.54 3.32
N LEU A 84 4.33 -1.99 2.84
CA LEU A 84 3.80 -3.32 3.14
C LEU A 84 4.59 -4.43 2.44
N SER A 85 5.08 -4.19 1.22
CA SER A 85 5.94 -5.13 0.51
C SER A 85 7.24 -5.37 1.27
N GLU A 86 7.82 -4.35 1.88
CA GLU A 86 9.01 -4.49 2.75
C GLU A 86 8.72 -5.07 4.14
N LEU A 87 7.44 -5.26 4.50
CA LEU A 87 7.02 -5.86 5.78
C LEU A 87 6.44 -7.26 5.59
N ILE A 88 6.36 -7.75 4.35
CA ILE A 88 5.59 -8.96 4.02
C ILE A 88 6.24 -10.25 4.54
N ASP A 89 7.56 -10.25 4.70
CA ASP A 89 8.30 -11.40 5.24
C ASP A 89 7.98 -11.68 6.71
N ASP A 90 7.53 -10.66 7.46
CA ASP A 90 7.14 -10.76 8.87
C ASP A 90 5.89 -9.91 9.13
N ILE A 91 4.72 -10.52 8.88
CA ILE A 91 3.41 -9.89 8.96
C ILE A 91 3.03 -9.57 10.41
N LYS A 92 3.67 -8.54 10.97
CA LYS A 92 3.34 -7.94 12.29
C LYS A 92 2.47 -6.71 12.16
N PHE A 93 2.27 -6.23 10.94
CA PHE A 93 1.45 -5.05 10.64
C PHE A 93 -0.04 -5.36 10.63
N VAL A 94 -0.47 -6.61 10.81
CA VAL A 94 -1.88 -6.99 10.97
C VAL A 94 -2.12 -7.48 12.40
N ASN A 95 -3.32 -7.29 12.94
CA ASN A 95 -3.71 -7.81 14.25
C ASN A 95 -4.70 -8.98 14.14
N HIS A 96 -5.07 -9.57 15.27
CA HIS A 96 -5.98 -10.72 15.32
C HIS A 96 -7.39 -10.44 14.75
N ASN A 97 -7.79 -9.16 14.64
CA ASN A 97 -9.06 -8.73 14.06
C ASN A 97 -8.95 -8.42 12.56
N GLY A 98 -7.79 -8.66 11.95
CA GLY A 98 -7.51 -8.34 10.55
C GLY A 98 -7.26 -6.85 10.30
N VAL A 99 -7.09 -6.02 11.31
CA VAL A 99 -6.88 -4.57 11.13
C VAL A 99 -5.39 -4.25 11.01
N MET A 100 -5.04 -3.40 10.05
CA MET A 100 -3.68 -2.89 9.94
C MET A 100 -3.26 -2.00 11.12
N ARG A 101 -2.12 -2.32 11.71
CA ARG A 101 -1.51 -1.61 12.83
C ARG A 101 -0.83 -0.34 12.34
N LYS A 102 -1.53 0.78 12.47
CA LYS A 102 -1.05 2.12 12.08
C LYS A 102 0.32 2.49 12.65
N VAL A 103 0.66 2.00 13.86
CA VAL A 103 1.96 2.27 14.51
C VAL A 103 3.11 1.61 13.75
N VAL A 104 2.95 0.34 13.34
CA VAL A 104 3.96 -0.41 12.57
C VAL A 104 4.16 0.26 11.21
N LEU A 105 3.05 0.58 10.54
CA LEU A 105 3.09 1.24 9.24
C LEU A 105 3.75 2.63 9.30
N ARG A 106 3.40 3.47 10.28
CA ARG A 106 4.03 4.79 10.45
C ARG A 106 5.53 4.69 10.69
N LYS A 107 5.96 3.71 11.49
CA LYS A 107 7.39 3.48 11.73
C LYS A 107 8.09 3.15 10.41
N LYS A 108 7.53 2.23 9.61
CA LYS A 108 8.11 1.85 8.33
C LYS A 108 8.14 2.99 7.32
N LEU A 109 7.06 3.76 7.20
CA LEU A 109 7.01 4.94 6.33
C LEU A 109 8.08 5.97 6.74
N ASN A 110 8.25 6.23 8.03
CA ASN A 110 9.30 7.13 8.52
C ASN A 110 10.71 6.59 8.22
N GLU A 111 10.93 5.27 8.31
CA GLU A 111 12.21 4.64 7.94
C GLU A 111 12.49 4.78 6.44
N MET A 112 11.48 4.59 5.59
CA MET A 112 11.58 4.83 4.15
C MET A 112 11.93 6.28 3.84
N GLU A 113 11.21 7.25 4.43
CA GLU A 113 11.49 8.68 4.22
C GLU A 113 12.88 9.09 4.68
N LYS A 114 13.39 8.50 5.78
CA LYS A 114 14.76 8.75 6.24
C LYS A 114 15.81 8.22 5.25
N ARG A 115 15.57 7.06 4.64
CA ARG A 115 16.46 6.51 3.60
C ARG A 115 16.49 7.40 2.36
N GLU A 116 15.32 7.87 1.92
CA GLU A 116 15.19 8.76 0.75
C GLU A 116 15.87 10.13 0.96
N ARG A 117 15.95 10.63 2.21
CA ARG A 117 16.62 11.91 2.53
C ARG A 117 18.12 11.79 2.80
N GLY A 118 18.61 10.57 3.07
CA GLY A 118 20.02 10.28 3.29
C GLY A 118 20.77 9.85 2.03
N GLN A 119 20.04 9.70 0.92
CA GLN A 119 20.53 9.59 -0.46
C GLN A 119 20.50 10.96 -1.12
#